data_AF-A0A443S5A3-F1
#
_entry.id   AF-A0A443S5A3-F1
#
_cell.length_a   1.000
_cell.length_b   1.000
_cell.length_c   1.000
_cell.angle_alpha   90.00
_cell.angle_beta   90.00
_cell.angle_gamma   90.00
#
_symmetry.space_group_name_H-M   'P 1'
#
loop_
_entity.id
_entity.type
_entity.pdbx_description
1 polymer ?
#
loop_
_entity_poly.entity_id
_entity_poly.type
_entity_poly.pdbx_seq_one_letter_code
_entity_poly.pdbx_strand_id
1 'polypeptide(L)'
;MKQGSNQAIRFYVMETLKDWYRGGDPNKKVNKLIVGCFGVVAGAASVFGNTPIDVVKTRMQGLDAHKYKGTFDCFLQIAKHEGFLAFYKGTVPRLSRVCLDVAITFMIYDSFMDLFNTIWKT
;
A
#
# COMPACT_ATOMS: atom_id res chain seq x y z
N MET A 1 -12.27 -3.62 10.36
CA MET A 1 -11.14 -4.58 10.25
C MET A 1 -10.21 -4.31 9.06
N LYS A 2 -10.68 -4.07 7.82
CA LYS A 2 -9.81 -3.82 6.65
C LYS A 2 -8.87 -2.61 6.76
N GLN A 3 -9.32 -1.52 7.39
CA GLN A 3 -8.47 -0.33 7.60
C GLN A 3 -7.36 -0.56 8.65
N GLY A 4 -7.63 -1.36 9.68
CA GLY A 4 -6.67 -1.64 10.75
C GLY A 4 -5.45 -2.43 10.27
N SER A 5 -5.66 -3.50 9.48
CA SER A 5 -4.55 -4.29 8.93
C SER A 5 -3.69 -3.49 7.94
N ASN A 6 -4.31 -2.64 7.11
CA ASN A 6 -3.57 -1.77 6.20
C ASN A 6 -2.72 -0.74 6.95
N GLN A 7 -3.25 -0.13 8.02
CA GLN A 7 -2.49 0.80 8.85
C GLN A 7 -1.39 0.09 9.65
N ALA A 8 -1.66 -1.10 10.18
CA ALA A 8 -0.68 -1.88 10.94
C ALA A 8 0.54 -2.26 10.10
N ILE A 9 0.33 -2.76 8.87
CA ILE A 9 1.45 -3.11 7.98
C ILE A 9 2.22 -1.86 7.56
N ARG A 10 1.51 -0.75 7.28
CA ARG A 10 2.16 0.50 6.91
C ARG A 10 3.00 1.07 8.05
N PHE A 11 2.52 0.97 9.29
CA PHE A 11 3.28 1.35 10.49
C PHE A 11 4.47 0.43 10.72
N TYR A 12 4.25 -0.88 10.66
CA TYR A 12 5.30 -1.88 10.88
C TYR A 12 6.46 -1.68 9.91
N VAL A 13 6.18 -1.60 8.60
CA VAL A 13 7.25 -1.43 7.60
C VAL A 13 7.90 -0.05 7.69
N MET A 14 7.14 0.99 8.04
CA MET A 14 7.71 2.32 8.30
C MET A 14 8.62 2.35 9.53
N GLU A 15 8.29 1.64 10.60
CA GLU A 15 9.16 1.49 11.76
C GLU A 15 10.42 0.71 11.42
N THR A 16 10.29 -0.44 10.74
CA THR A 16 11.47 -1.24 10.34
C THR A 16 12.42 -0.45 9.44
N LEU A 17 11.90 0.33 8.47
CA LEU A 17 12.73 1.16 7.59
C LEU A 17 13.36 2.35 8.32
N LYS A 18 12.62 2.99 9.23
CA LYS A 18 13.16 4.08 10.05
C LYS A 18 14.24 3.57 11.01
N ASP A 19 14.04 2.38 11.59
CA ASP A 19 14.99 1.77 12.52
C ASP A 19 16.27 1.37 11.79
N TRP A 20 16.13 0.76 10.60
CA TRP A 20 17.25 0.44 9.72
C TRP A 20 18.05 1.68 9.30
N TYR A 21 17.38 2.82 9.03
CA TYR A 21 18.07 4.07 8.67
C TYR A 21 18.65 4.83 9.85
N ARG A 22 17.99 4.76 11.02
CA ARG A 22 18.48 5.39 12.25
C ARG A 22 19.64 4.63 12.85
N GLY A 23 19.76 3.31 12.62
CA GLY A 23 20.90 2.52 13.06
C GLY A 23 21.16 2.62 14.56
N GLY A 24 20.11 2.82 15.36
CA GLY A 24 20.20 3.05 16.81
C GLY A 24 20.35 4.51 17.26
N ASP A 25 20.38 5.49 16.36
CA ASP A 25 20.61 6.90 16.70
C ASP A 25 19.30 7.73 16.71
N PRO A 26 18.75 8.10 17.89
CA PRO A 26 17.42 8.71 18.01
C PRO A 26 17.35 10.17 17.53
N ASN A 27 18.48 10.88 17.42
CA ASN A 27 18.53 12.31 17.09
C ASN A 27 18.77 12.63 15.60
N LYS A 28 18.90 11.62 14.74
CA LYS A 28 19.14 11.83 13.31
C LYS A 28 17.88 12.39 12.65
N LYS A 29 17.89 13.70 12.34
CA LYS A 29 16.84 14.36 11.54
C LYS A 29 16.89 13.81 10.12
N VAL A 30 16.01 12.86 9.83
CA VAL A 30 15.88 12.26 8.50
C VAL A 30 15.27 13.31 7.58
N ASN A 31 15.95 13.61 6.47
CA ASN A 31 15.46 14.57 5.48
C ASN A 31 14.07 14.12 4.97
N LYS A 32 13.15 15.08 4.75
CA LYS A 32 11.76 14.80 4.33
C LYS A 32 11.69 13.92 3.07
N LEU A 33 12.65 14.06 2.16
CA LEU A 33 12.76 13.23 0.96
C LEU A 33 13.03 11.75 1.29
N ILE A 34 13.92 11.48 2.25
CA ILE A 34 14.28 10.12 2.67
C ILE A 34 13.11 9.47 3.41
N VAL A 35 12.39 10.24 4.23
CA VAL A 35 11.13 9.78 4.85
C VAL A 35 10.08 9.47 3.77
N GLY A 36 10.01 10.26 2.71
CA GLY A 36 9.18 10.00 1.54
C GLY A 36 9.53 8.68 0.85
N CYS A 37 10.81 8.44 0.57
CA CYS A 37 11.28 7.19 -0.03
C CYS A 37 10.95 5.97 0.84
N PHE A 38 11.12 6.05 2.16
CA PHE A 38 10.70 4.97 3.07
C PHE A 38 9.20 4.76 3.07
N GLY A 39 8.41 5.83 2.99
CA GLY A 39 6.96 5.73 2.82
C GLY A 39 6.56 4.99 1.54
N VAL A 40 7.27 5.24 0.43
CA VAL A 40 7.03 4.56 -0.85
C VAL A 40 7.39 3.07 -0.77
N VAL A 41 8.55 2.73 -0.20
CA VAL A 41 8.97 1.33 -0.03
C VAL A 41 8.04 0.58 0.92
N ALA A 42 7.65 1.21 2.04
CA ALA A 42 6.69 0.64 2.98
C ALA A 42 5.31 0.43 2.34
N GLY A 43 4.86 1.40 1.56
CA GLY A 43 3.63 1.31 0.79
C GLY A 43 3.68 0.17 -0.22
N ALA A 44 4.77 0.06 -0.98
CA ALA A 44 4.96 -1.03 -1.95
C ALA A 44 4.92 -2.40 -1.25
N ALA A 45 5.72 -2.60 -0.19
CA ALA A 45 5.76 -3.85 0.56
C ALA A 45 4.38 -4.23 1.13
N SER A 46 3.64 -3.25 1.67
CA SER A 46 2.27 -3.46 2.16
C SER A 46 1.32 -3.88 1.03
N VAL A 47 1.41 -3.25 -0.14
CA VAL A 47 0.60 -3.61 -1.31
C VAL A 47 0.94 -5.01 -1.77
N PHE A 48 2.23 -5.36 -1.89
CA PHE A 48 2.66 -6.70 -2.28
C PHE A 48 2.17 -7.78 -1.30
N GLY A 49 2.21 -7.53 0.01
CA GLY A 49 1.69 -8.46 1.02
C GLY A 49 0.16 -8.62 1.01
N ASN A 50 -0.58 -7.53 0.79
CA ASN A 50 -2.05 -7.57 0.84
C ASN A 50 -2.70 -7.97 -0.48
N THR A 51 -2.02 -7.78 -1.61
CA THR A 51 -2.59 -8.12 -2.92
C THR A 51 -3.01 -9.59 -3.07
N PRO A 52 -2.21 -10.61 -2.69
CA PRO A 52 -2.66 -12.00 -2.78
C PRO A 52 -3.90 -12.27 -1.91
N ILE A 53 -3.96 -11.69 -0.71
CA ILE A 53 -5.11 -11.83 0.20
C ILE A 53 -6.36 -11.18 -0.39
N ASP A 54 -6.21 -9.98 -0.98
CA ASP A 54 -7.31 -9.29 -1.63
C ASP A 54 -7.82 -10.04 -2.86
N VAL A 55 -6.93 -10.64 -3.66
CA VAL A 55 -7.30 -11.46 -4.82
C VAL A 55 -8.07 -12.71 -4.41
N VAL A 56 -7.61 -13.43 -3.38
CA VAL A 56 -8.35 -14.59 -2.86
C VAL A 56 -9.72 -14.17 -2.37
N LYS A 57 -9.80 -13.04 -1.65
CA LYS A 57 -11.06 -12.53 -1.12
C LYS A 57 -12.03 -12.11 -2.22
N THR A 58 -11.56 -11.43 -3.27
CA THR A 58 -12.43 -11.03 -4.40
C THR A 58 -12.93 -12.23 -5.20
N ARG A 59 -12.10 -13.26 -5.39
CA ARG A 59 -12.52 -14.52 -6.03
C ARG A 59 -13.53 -15.29 -5.19
N MET A 60 -13.33 -15.34 -3.88
CA MET A 60 -14.29 -15.94 -2.93
C MET A 60 -15.60 -15.16 -2.79
N GLN A 61 -15.60 -13.85 -3.03
CA GLN A 61 -16.81 -13.01 -3.01
C GLN A 61 -17.43 -12.85 -4.40
N GLY A 62 -16.83 -13.43 -5.44
CA GLY A 62 -17.28 -13.35 -6.82
C GLY A 62 -18.31 -14.43 -7.17
N LEU A 63 -18.72 -14.43 -8.45
CA LEU A 63 -19.72 -15.36 -8.98
C LEU A 63 -19.29 -16.84 -8.87
N ASP A 64 -17.98 -17.09 -8.90
CA ASP A 64 -17.38 -18.42 -8.77
C ASP A 64 -17.14 -18.86 -7.31
N ALA A 65 -17.70 -18.16 -6.32
CA ALA A 65 -17.54 -18.51 -4.90
C ALA A 65 -17.87 -19.99 -4.59
N HIS A 66 -18.86 -20.55 -5.29
CA HIS A 66 -19.32 -21.93 -5.15
C HIS A 66 -18.26 -22.98 -5.54
N LYS A 67 -17.22 -22.60 -6.28
CA LYS A 67 -16.12 -23.51 -6.68
C LYS A 67 -15.07 -23.70 -5.58
N TYR A 68 -15.06 -22.84 -4.57
CA TYR A 68 -14.04 -22.84 -3.52
C TYR A 68 -14.64 -23.31 -2.19
N LYS A 69 -14.04 -24.34 -1.58
CA LYS A 69 -14.50 -24.85 -0.27
C LYS A 69 -14.04 -23.97 0.90
N GLY A 70 -13.07 -23.09 0.67
CA GLY A 70 -12.54 -22.15 1.67
C GLY A 70 -11.41 -21.29 1.13
N THR A 71 -10.90 -20.38 1.96
CA THR A 71 -9.84 -19.43 1.59
C THR A 71 -8.54 -20.11 1.19
N PHE A 72 -8.16 -21.17 1.91
CA PHE A 72 -6.92 -21.90 1.65
C PHE A 72 -7.01 -22.76 0.37
N ASP A 73 -8.18 -23.36 0.13
CA ASP A 73 -8.51 -24.11 -1.09
C ASP A 73 -8.46 -23.19 -2.32
N CYS A 74 -9.07 -22.00 -2.24
CA CYS A 74 -9.00 -20.98 -3.28
C CYS A 74 -7.57 -20.53 -3.58
N PHE A 75 -6.76 -20.29 -2.54
CA PHE A 75 -5.35 -19.91 -2.71
C PHE A 75 -4.54 -21.00 -3.42
N LEU A 76 -4.65 -22.26 -2.98
CA LEU A 76 -3.97 -23.39 -3.62
C LEU A 76 -4.42 -23.60 -5.06
N GLN A 77 -5.70 -23.45 -5.34
CA GLN A 77 -6.25 -23.65 -6.67
C GLN A 77 -5.78 -22.55 -7.63
N ILE A 78 -5.76 -21.28 -7.20
CA ILE A 78 -5.18 -20.18 -8.00
C ILE A 78 -3.69 -20.42 -8.24
N ALA A 79 -2.93 -20.78 -7.20
CA ALA A 79 -1.49 -21.04 -7.32
C ALA A 79 -1.18 -22.21 -8.26
N LYS A 80 -2.00 -23.26 -8.27
CA LYS A 80 -1.80 -24.48 -9.08
C LYS A 80 -2.32 -24.32 -10.52
N HIS A 81 -3.44 -23.63 -10.73
CA HIS A 81 -4.08 -23.52 -12.04
C HIS A 81 -3.68 -22.25 -12.82
N GLU A 82 -3.57 -21.11 -12.15
CA GLU A 82 -3.22 -19.83 -12.80
C GLU A 82 -1.76 -19.41 -12.54
N GLY A 83 -1.12 -19.97 -11.51
CA GLY A 83 0.28 -19.70 -11.14
C GLY A 83 0.45 -18.52 -10.17
N PHE A 84 1.65 -18.39 -9.58
CA PHE A 84 1.95 -17.31 -8.62
C PHE A 84 1.82 -15.89 -9.22
N LEU A 85 2.06 -15.75 -10.52
CA LEU A 85 1.88 -14.48 -11.23
C LEU A 85 0.41 -14.05 -11.34
N ALA A 86 -0.54 -14.97 -11.19
CA ALA A 86 -1.96 -14.64 -11.22
C ALA A 86 -2.39 -13.78 -10.01
N PHE A 87 -1.74 -13.94 -8.86
CA PHE A 87 -1.96 -13.06 -7.70
C PHE A 87 -1.52 -11.62 -7.97
N TYR A 88 -0.59 -11.42 -8.91
CA TYR A 88 -0.07 -10.11 -9.27
C TYR A 88 -0.66 -9.55 -10.59
N LYS A 89 -1.42 -10.38 -11.34
CA LYS A 89 -2.23 -9.93 -12.49
C LYS A 89 -3.34 -9.01 -11.98
N GLY A 90 -3.07 -7.70 -11.99
CA GLY A 90 -3.97 -6.67 -11.46
C GLY A 90 -3.31 -5.75 -10.43
N THR A 91 -2.13 -6.11 -9.93
CA THR A 91 -1.35 -5.24 -9.04
C THR A 91 -0.93 -3.96 -9.74
N VAL A 92 -0.58 -4.03 -11.04
CA VAL A 92 -0.18 -2.85 -11.83
C VAL A 92 -1.30 -1.79 -11.88
N PRO A 93 -2.52 -2.07 -12.37
CA PRO A 93 -3.59 -1.05 -12.37
C PRO A 93 -3.99 -0.61 -10.96
N ARG A 94 -3.90 -1.49 -9.95
CA ARG A 94 -4.13 -1.12 -8.55
C ARG A 94 -3.07 -0.14 -8.04
N LEU A 95 -1.80 -0.40 -8.31
CA LEU A 95 -0.69 0.46 -7.93
C LEU A 95 -0.78 1.80 -8.65
N SER A 96 -1.08 1.81 -9.96
CA SER A 96 -1.32 3.02 -10.72
C SER A 96 -2.44 3.87 -10.12
N ARG A 97 -3.57 3.24 -9.74
CA ARG A 97 -4.66 3.96 -9.06
C ARG A 97 -4.18 4.60 -7.75
N VAL A 98 -3.43 3.88 -6.92
CA VAL A 98 -2.91 4.41 -5.65
C VAL A 98 -1.91 5.53 -5.89
N CYS A 99 -1.00 5.39 -6.86
CA CYS A 99 -0.06 6.44 -7.23
C CYS A 99 -0.77 7.70 -7.72
N LEU A 100 -1.82 7.56 -8.53
CA LEU A 100 -2.64 8.68 -9.00
C LEU A 100 -3.39 9.36 -7.87
N ASP A 101 -4.01 8.57 -6.97
CA ASP A 101 -4.73 9.08 -5.80
C ASP A 101 -3.80 9.92 -4.89
N VAL A 102 -2.60 9.40 -4.61
CA VAL A 102 -1.56 10.12 -3.86
C VAL A 102 -1.10 11.38 -4.59
N ALA A 103 -0.83 11.30 -5.90
CA ALA A 103 -0.36 12.45 -6.68
C ALA A 103 -1.39 13.58 -6.73
N ILE A 104 -2.67 13.25 -6.97
CA ILE A 104 -3.77 14.23 -6.99
C ILE A 104 -3.92 14.87 -5.61
N THR A 105 -3.86 14.07 -4.54
CA THR A 105 -3.97 14.59 -3.16
C THR A 105 -2.86 15.59 -2.84
N PHE A 106 -1.61 15.28 -3.21
CA PHE A 106 -0.49 16.20 -3.03
C PHE A 106 -0.64 17.48 -3.87
N MET A 107 -1.04 17.35 -5.14
CA MET A 107 -1.25 18.49 -6.03
C MET A 107 -2.32 19.46 -5.50
N ILE A 108 -3.44 18.92 -5.00
CA ILE A 108 -4.51 19.71 -4.39
C ILE A 108 -4.02 20.37 -3.10
N TYR A 109 -3.29 19.63 -2.26
CA TYR A 109 -2.74 20.17 -1.02
C TYR A 109 -1.78 21.34 -1.26
N ASP A 110 -0.85 21.19 -2.19
CA ASP A 110 0.10 22.26 -2.54
C ASP A 110 -0.64 23.47 -3.12
N SER A 111 -1.62 23.26 -4.01
CA SER A 111 -2.45 24.34 -4.57
C SER A 111 -3.23 25.09 -3.48
N PHE A 112 -3.78 24.37 -2.51
CA PHE A 112 -4.49 24.97 -1.37
C PHE A 112 -3.53 25.74 -0.46
N MET A 113 -2.34 25.21 -0.19
CA MET A 113 -1.36 25.88 0.65
C MET A 113 -0.78 27.13 -0.02
N ASP A 114 -0.55 27.10 -1.33
CA ASP A 114 -0.12 28.27 -2.07
C ASP A 114 -1.19 29.38 -2.05
N LEU A 115 -2.45 29.00 -2.22
CA LEU A 115 -3.59 29.91 -2.09
C LEU A 115 -3.68 30.49 -0.67
N PHE A 116 -3.58 29.64 0.36
CA PHE A 116 -3.65 30.06 1.76
C PHE A 116 -2.48 30.98 2.14
N ASN A 117 -1.26 30.66 1.71
CA ASN A 117 -0.08 31.49 1.94
C ASN A 117 -0.15 32.85 1.21
N THR A 118 -0.88 32.91 0.09
CA THR A 118 -1.12 34.16 -0.64
C THR A 118 -2.17 35.01 0.07
N ILE A 119 -3.22 34.40 0.60
CA ILE A 119 -4.32 35.10 1.31
C ILE A 119 -3.90 35.54 2.72
N TRP A 120 -3.15 34.71 3.45
CA TRP A 120 -2.72 34.97 4.84
C TRP A 120 -1.41 35.79 4.91
N LYS A 121 -0.95 36.39 3.80
CA LYS A 121 0.24 37.25 3.77
C LYS A 121 -0.04 38.71 4.16
N THR A 122 -1.03 38.94 5.03
CA THR A 122 -1.26 40.22 5.76
C THR A 122 -1.00 39.98 7.23
#